data_AF-A0A640SKN8-F1
#
_entry.id   AF-A0A640SKN8-F1
#
_cell.length_a   1.000
_cell.length_b   1.000
_cell.length_c   1.000
_cell.angle_alpha   90.00
_cell.angle_beta   90.00
_cell.angle_gamma   90.00
#
_symmetry.space_group_name_H-M   'P 1'
#
loop_
_entity.id
_entity.type
_entity.pdbx_description
1 polymer ?
#
loop_
_entity_poly.entity_id
_entity_poly.type
_entity_poly.pdbx_seq_one_letter_code
_entity_poly.pdbx_strand_id
1 'polypeptide(L)'
;MRPEKLGSAARQMLFMAGQEGTSGDSTPIRVLIRVRDEPNDQQRRHLTEAGAQVHTVAGDVVTASLRAGDLGRLTEVDAVAYVELSEPLRPEKGTDTPDK
;
A
#
# COMPACT_ATOMS: atom_id res chain seq x y z
N MET A 1 0.32 -10.00 12.38
CA MET A 1 0.43 -9.55 10.99
C MET A 1 -0.29 -10.56 10.11
N ARG A 2 -1.05 -10.09 9.12
CA ARG A 2 -1.82 -10.91 8.16
C ARG A 2 -1.22 -10.86 6.75
N PRO A 3 -0.18 -11.67 6.45
CA PRO A 3 0.55 -11.59 5.18
C PRO A 3 -0.31 -11.91 3.96
N GLU A 4 -1.41 -12.65 4.14
CA GLU A 4 -2.37 -12.98 3.09
C GLU A 4 -3.02 -11.74 2.46
N LYS A 5 -3.11 -10.63 3.21
CA LYS A 5 -3.65 -9.34 2.73
C LYS A 5 -2.63 -8.49 1.97
N LEU A 6 -1.36 -8.88 1.95
CA LEU A 6 -0.32 -8.15 1.24
C LEU A 6 -0.20 -8.63 -0.20
N GLY A 7 -0.08 -7.67 -1.10
CA GLY A 7 0.33 -7.89 -2.48
C GLY A 7 1.79 -8.32 -2.62
N SER A 8 2.14 -8.79 -3.82
CA SER A 8 3.46 -9.36 -4.08
C SER A 8 4.59 -8.37 -3.84
N ALA A 9 4.42 -7.11 -4.26
CA ALA A 9 5.44 -6.09 -4.11
C ALA A 9 5.61 -5.72 -2.62
N ALA A 10 4.50 -5.59 -1.88
CA ALA A 10 4.53 -5.32 -0.44
C ALA A 10 5.20 -6.46 0.36
N ARG A 11 4.93 -7.72 0.00
CA ARG A 11 5.61 -8.89 0.61
C ARG A 11 7.10 -8.89 0.32
N GLN A 12 7.50 -8.65 -0.92
CA GLN A 12 8.91 -8.62 -1.32
C GLN A 12 9.66 -7.53 -0.56
N MET A 13 9.08 -6.33 -0.45
CA MET A 13 9.69 -5.22 0.29
C MET A 13 9.87 -5.55 1.78
N LEU A 14 8.87 -6.15 2.44
CA LEU A 14 9.00 -6.57 3.84
C LEU A 14 10.07 -7.65 4.02
N PHE A 15 10.15 -8.61 3.10
CA PHE A 15 11.16 -9.66 3.14
C PHE A 15 12.58 -9.07 3.02
N MET A 16 12.79 -8.13 2.09
CA MET A 16 14.07 -7.42 1.92
C MET A 16 14.43 -6.59 3.16
N ALA A 17 13.48 -5.85 3.73
CA ALA A 17 13.68 -5.06 4.95
C ALA A 17 14.08 -5.92 6.16
N GLY A 18 13.56 -7.15 6.25
CA GLY A 18 13.94 -8.11 7.30
C GLY A 18 15.35 -8.68 7.16
N GLN A 19 15.93 -8.69 5.95
CA GLN A 19 17.29 -9.20 5.70
C GLN A 19 18.38 -8.16 5.92
N GLU A 20 18.09 -6.89 5.67
CA GLU A 20 19.11 -5.83 5.72
C GLU A 20 19.36 -5.25 7.12
N GLY A 21 18.63 -5.70 8.16
CA GLY A 21 18.77 -5.15 9.51
C GLY A 21 18.53 -3.63 9.55
N THR A 22 17.81 -3.10 8.56
CA THR A 22 17.56 -1.67 8.37
C THR A 22 16.60 -1.21 9.45
N SER A 23 17.21 -0.66 10.50
CA SER A 23 16.54 0.08 11.55
C SER A 23 15.82 1.28 10.91
N GLY A 24 14.54 1.11 10.61
CA GLY A 24 13.60 2.20 10.33
C GLY A 24 13.98 3.06 9.14
N ASP A 25 13.71 2.59 7.93
CA ASP A 25 13.67 3.50 6.79
C ASP A 25 12.50 4.47 7.00
N SER A 26 12.83 5.68 7.41
CA SER A 26 11.88 6.75 7.79
C SER A 26 11.03 7.24 6.62
N THR A 27 11.40 6.85 5.40
CA THR A 27 10.77 7.26 4.16
C THR A 27 9.39 6.61 4.03
N PRO A 28 8.30 7.41 3.99
CA PRO A 28 6.97 6.86 3.76
C PRO A 28 6.88 6.24 2.36
N ILE A 29 6.38 5.02 2.29
CA ILE A 29 6.03 4.35 1.05
C ILE A 29 4.59 4.69 0.70
N ARG A 30 4.28 4.74 -0.61
CA ARG A 30 2.90 4.89 -1.09
C ARG A 30 2.28 3.52 -1.27
N VAL A 31 1.05 3.37 -0.80
CA VAL A 31 0.28 2.15 -0.92
C VAL A 31 -1.11 2.42 -1.48
N LEU A 32 -1.63 1.38 -2.12
CA LEU A 32 -3.04 1.25 -2.46
C LEU A 32 -3.65 0.21 -1.55
N ILE A 33 -4.73 0.60 -0.86
CA ILE A 33 -5.42 -0.22 0.13
C ILE A 33 -6.80 -0.51 -0.42
N ARG A 34 -7.13 -1.78 -0.58
CA ARG A 34 -8.52 -2.19 -0.81
C ARG A 34 -9.19 -2.45 0.53
N VAL A 35 -10.30 -1.76 0.77
CA VAL A 35 -11.17 -2.02 1.91
C VAL A 35 -12.39 -2.82 1.45
N ARG A 36 -13.14 -3.41 2.38
CA ARG A 36 -14.30 -4.26 2.03
C ARG A 36 -15.46 -3.47 1.41
N ASP A 37 -15.64 -2.24 1.87
CA ASP A 37 -16.67 -1.29 1.45
C ASP A 37 -16.11 0.14 1.53
N GLU A 38 -16.82 1.13 0.98
CA GLU A 38 -16.40 2.52 1.08
C GLU A 38 -16.21 2.93 2.56
N PRO A 39 -15.03 3.46 2.94
CA PRO A 39 -14.70 3.62 4.35
C PRO A 39 -15.41 4.84 4.94
N ASN A 40 -16.17 4.60 6.01
CA ASN A 40 -16.75 5.64 6.85
C ASN A 40 -15.68 6.31 7.74
N ASP A 41 -16.06 7.36 8.47
CA ASP A 41 -15.13 8.13 9.30
C ASP A 41 -14.41 7.29 10.37
N GLN A 42 -15.08 6.29 10.94
CA GLN A 42 -14.48 5.40 11.93
C GLN A 42 -13.43 4.49 11.29
N GLN A 43 -13.73 3.92 10.12
CA GLN A 43 -12.78 3.09 9.38
C GLN A 43 -11.56 3.90 8.92
N ARG A 44 -11.76 5.15 8.48
CA ARG A 44 -10.67 6.07 8.14
C ARG A 44 -9.77 6.35 9.34
N ARG A 45 -10.34 6.57 10.53
CA ARG A 45 -9.57 6.74 11.78
C ARG A 45 -8.74 5.49 12.11
N HIS A 46 -9.31 4.29 12.01
CA HIS A 46 -8.56 3.05 12.25
C HIS A 46 -7.39 2.88 11.28
N LEU A 47 -7.52 3.28 10.02
CA LEU A 47 -6.40 3.30 9.07
C LEU A 47 -5.30 4.26 9.53
N THR A 48 -5.66 5.46 9.99
CA THR A 48 -4.70 6.45 10.52
C THR A 48 -4.01 5.99 11.80
N GLU A 49 -4.75 5.38 12.72
CA GLU A 49 -4.19 4.79 13.94
C GLU A 49 -3.22 3.63 13.64
N ALA A 50 -3.43 2.93 12.52
CA ALA A 50 -2.51 1.92 12.00
C ALA A 50 -1.29 2.49 11.26
N GLY A 51 -1.12 3.83 11.24
CA GLY A 51 0.03 4.51 10.65
C GLY A 51 -0.16 4.99 9.20
N ALA A 52 -1.37 4.84 8.64
CA ALA A 52 -1.65 5.30 7.28
C ALA A 52 -2.08 6.77 7.24
N GLN A 53 -1.32 7.59 6.50
CA GLN A 53 -1.75 8.91 6.07
C GLN A 53 -2.58 8.76 4.80
N VAL A 54 -3.90 8.89 4.92
CA VAL A 54 -4.86 8.75 3.80
C VAL A 54 -4.79 9.99 2.89
N HIS A 55 -4.69 9.77 1.58
CA HIS A 55 -4.64 10.83 0.56
C HIS A 55 -5.92 10.90 -0.26
N THR A 56 -6.42 9.76 -0.74
CA THR A 56 -7.64 9.70 -1.56
C THR A 56 -8.46 8.48 -1.18
N VAL A 57 -9.78 8.62 -1.24
CA VAL A 57 -10.75 7.53 -1.15
C VAL A 57 -11.59 7.56 -2.41
N ALA A 58 -11.64 6.43 -3.12
CA ALA A 58 -12.43 6.24 -4.33
C ALA A 58 -13.13 4.88 -4.25
N GLY A 59 -14.38 4.88 -3.78
CA GLY A 59 -15.12 3.65 -3.49
C GLY A 59 -14.40 2.78 -2.46
N ASP A 60 -14.11 1.52 -2.81
CA ASP A 60 -13.41 0.55 -1.96
C ASP A 60 -11.87 0.66 -2.00
N VAL A 61 -11.34 1.68 -2.70
CA VAL A 61 -9.90 1.90 -2.83
C VAL A 61 -9.47 3.17 -2.10
N VAL A 62 -8.42 3.03 -1.29
CA VAL A 62 -7.78 4.12 -0.55
C VAL A 62 -6.32 4.22 -0.95
N THR A 63 -5.87 5.42 -1.33
CA THR A 63 -4.44 5.70 -1.48
C THR A 63 -3.90 6.31 -0.19
N ALA A 64 -2.76 5.81 0.28
CA ALA A 64 -2.16 6.26 1.52
C ALA A 64 -0.64 6.22 1.46
N SER A 65 0.00 6.85 2.44
CA SER A 65 1.41 6.62 2.74
C SER A 65 1.59 6.16 4.18
N LEU A 66 2.56 5.28 4.42
CA LEU A 66 2.94 4.80 5.75
C LEU A 66 4.41 4.40 5.77
N ARG A 67 4.96 4.10 6.94
CA ARG A 67 6.28 3.49 7.04
C ARG A 67 6.18 2.00 6.73
N ALA A 68 7.24 1.43 6.16
CA ALA A 68 7.30 -0.01 5.88
C ALA A 68 7.02 -0.87 7.12
N GLY A 69 7.53 -0.46 8.29
CA GLY A 69 7.29 -1.16 9.57
C GLY A 69 5.82 -1.17 10.02
N ASP A 70 4.98 -0.24 9.53
CA ASP A 70 3.58 -0.14 9.90
C ASP A 70 2.67 -1.02 9.01
N LEU A 71 3.19 -1.60 7.91
CA LEU A 71 2.42 -2.51 7.05
C LEU A 71 1.78 -3.64 7.84
N GLY A 72 2.51 -4.20 8.80
CA GLY A 72 1.99 -5.27 9.64
C GLY A 72 0.74 -4.86 10.43
N ARG A 73 0.74 -3.64 10.99
CA ARG A 73 -0.41 -3.08 11.72
C ARG A 73 -1.57 -2.77 10.79
N LEU A 74 -1.28 -2.22 9.61
CA LEU A 74 -2.30 -1.93 8.61
C LEU A 74 -3.07 -3.18 8.18
N THR A 75 -2.40 -4.32 8.03
CA THR A 75 -3.07 -5.60 7.68
C THR A 75 -4.01 -6.12 8.78
N GLU A 76 -3.83 -5.70 10.03
CA GLU A 76 -4.72 -6.10 11.14
C GLU A 76 -6.03 -5.32 11.19
N VAL A 77 -6.12 -4.18 10.49
CA VAL A 77 -7.38 -3.42 10.41
C VAL A 77 -8.44 -4.28 9.73
N ASP A 78 -9.57 -4.49 10.39
CA ASP A 78 -10.63 -5.40 9.90
C ASP A 78 -11.23 -4.96 8.57
N ALA A 79 -11.33 -3.65 8.33
CA ALA A 79 -11.83 -3.10 7.09
C ALA A 79 -10.89 -3.36 5.90
N VAL A 80 -9.59 -3.60 6.13
CA VAL A 80 -8.59 -3.83 5.09
C VAL A 80 -8.73 -5.25 4.55
N ALA A 81 -8.98 -5.33 3.24
CA ALA A 81 -9.02 -6.57 2.48
C ALA A 81 -7.67 -6.87 1.79
N TYR A 82 -7.00 -5.82 1.27
CA TYR A 82 -5.76 -5.97 0.51
C TYR A 82 -4.90 -4.70 0.60
N VAL A 83 -3.56 -4.85 0.52
CA VAL A 83 -2.59 -3.75 0.50
C VAL A 83 -1.52 -4.03 -0.55
N GLU A 84 -1.29 -3.08 -1.45
CA GLU A 84 -0.27 -3.15 -2.50
C GLU A 84 0.63 -1.91 -2.49
N LEU A 85 1.88 -2.06 -2.91
CA LEU A 85 2.75 -0.90 -3.16
C LEU A 85 2.28 -0.14 -4.40
N SER A 86 2.24 1.19 -4.30
CA SER A 86 2.00 2.02 -5.47
C SER A 86 3.28 2.07 -6.32
N GLU A 87 3.30 1.34 -7.42
CA GLU A 87 4.41 1.39 -8.37
C GLU A 87 4.28 2.57 -9.34
N PRO A 88 5.40 3.15 -9.82
CA PRO A 88 5.36 4.13 -10.90
C PRO A 88 4.78 3.50 -12.16
N LEU A 89 3.77 4.15 -12.76
CA LEU A 89 3.29 3.78 -14.07
C LEU A 89 4.41 3.99 -15.09
N ARG A 90 4.72 2.96 -15.87
CA ARG A 90 5.61 3.07 -17.02
C ARG A 90 4.75 3.27 -18.26
N PRO A 91 5.12 4.18 -19.18
CA PRO A 91 4.48 4.23 -20.48
C PRO A 91 4.49 2.84 -21.11
N GLU A 92 3.38 2.42 -21.69
CA GLU A 92 3.42 1.30 -22.61
C GLU A 92 4.43 1.66 -23.70
N LYS A 93 5.37 0.75 -24.00
CA LYS A 93 6.35 0.98 -25.07
C LYS A 93 5.56 1.36 -26.31
N GLY A 94 5.79 2.58 -26.81
CA GLY A 94 5.10 3.09 -27.97
C GLY A 94 5.15 2.06 -29.09
N THR A 95 4.02 1.85 -29.73
CA THR A 95 3.98 1.34 -31.09
C THR A 95 4.79 2.30 -31.95
N ASP A 96 6.10 2.03 -32.08
CA ASP A 96 6.94 2.51 -33.17
C ASP A 96 6.41 1.85 -34.45
N THR A 97 5.25 2.29 -34.92
CA THR A 97 4.93 2.16 -36.34
C THR A 97 5.79 3.21 -37.05
N PRO A 98 6.79 2.81 -37.86
CA PRO A 98 7.51 3.77 -38.67
C PRO A 98 6.50 4.40 -39.62
N ASP A 99 6.38 5.73 -39.58
CA ASP A 99 5.71 6.48 -40.62
C ASP A 99 6.39 6.14 -41.96
N LYS A 100 5.54 5.78 -42.94
CA LYS A 100 5.93 5.33 -44.28
C LYS A 100 6.67 6.40 -45.07
#